data_AF-A0A3C1DAV4-F1
#
_entry.id   AF-A0A3C1DAV4-F1
#
_cell.length_a   1.000
_cell.length_b   1.000
_cell.length_c   1.000
_cell.angle_alpha   90.00
_cell.angle_beta   90.00
_cell.angle_gamma   90.00
#
_symmetry.space_group_name_H-M   'P 1'
#
loop_
_entity.id
_entity.type
_entity.pdbx_description
1 polymer ?
#
loop_
_entity_poly.entity_id
_entity_poly.type
_entity_poly.pdbx_seq_one_letter_code
_entity_poly.pdbx_strand_id
1 'polypeptide(L)'
;MAVFDMDGTLTCETYYTYYDTMMFIEYCLRDHPEKTSDELKQVAASIEPGYKADEALARNFAKAYAGMTVQELYDYAVEFGKKYTSSFNNMRYIENTYLPMAELVEYLYDNEFTIYVISGTERTTTRAIVANSPIKDFVTPEHVIGTDFEVKQRGYENVSSNMDFKYENGDDLVFTGGFVQKDLNANKSIYVEREIGQRPILAFGNSSSDTSMMNYAIDDRNPYPAQAYMVVADDSEREWGTQKWDEKSAEYAAMGYTPISMKNDFGQIYPDGVTKGAVQYNKNDWVVDDAAIKQAA
;
A
#
# COMPACT_ATOMS: atom_id res chain seq x y z
N MET A 1 -6.53 -20.27 3.63
CA MET A 1 -6.44 -18.80 3.50
C MET A 1 -5.51 -18.41 2.37
N ALA A 2 -5.76 -17.25 1.77
CA ALA A 2 -4.92 -16.63 0.75
C ALA A 2 -4.40 -15.27 1.25
N VAL A 3 -3.16 -14.94 0.91
CA VAL A 3 -2.54 -13.64 1.22
C VAL A 3 -2.21 -12.89 -0.06
N PHE A 4 -2.47 -11.59 -0.08
CA PHE A 4 -2.21 -10.70 -1.19
C PHE A 4 -1.35 -9.54 -0.74
N ASP A 5 -0.29 -9.23 -1.47
CA ASP A 5 0.21 -7.87 -1.47
C ASP A 5 -0.85 -6.89 -2.03
N MET A 6 -0.72 -5.59 -1.72
CA MET A 6 -1.65 -4.57 -2.22
C MET A 6 -1.10 -3.86 -3.45
N ASP A 7 -0.01 -3.11 -3.31
CA ASP A 7 0.52 -2.20 -4.32
C ASP A 7 1.20 -2.96 -5.47
N GLY A 8 0.64 -2.87 -6.67
CA GLY A 8 1.07 -3.59 -7.86
C GLY A 8 0.54 -5.02 -7.95
N THR A 9 -0.14 -5.51 -6.91
CA THR A 9 -0.81 -6.83 -6.89
C THR A 9 -2.33 -6.69 -6.95
N LEU A 10 -2.95 -6.01 -5.98
CA LEU A 10 -4.39 -5.72 -5.98
C LEU A 10 -4.70 -4.36 -6.61
N THR A 11 -3.82 -3.38 -6.41
CA THR A 11 -4.03 -1.98 -6.81
C THR A 11 -2.89 -1.46 -7.66
N CYS A 12 -3.14 -0.44 -8.48
CA CYS A 12 -2.12 0.26 -9.25
C CYS A 12 -0.98 0.83 -8.37
N GLU A 13 0.28 0.53 -8.72
CA GLU A 13 1.48 1.18 -8.16
C GLU A 13 2.24 2.05 -9.18
N THR A 14 1.80 2.02 -10.44
CA THR A 14 2.48 2.58 -11.62
C THR A 14 2.02 4.00 -11.95
N TYR A 15 1.62 4.75 -10.92
CA TYR A 15 1.39 6.20 -10.99
C TYR A 15 2.72 6.98 -11.13
N TYR A 16 2.72 8.25 -10.69
CA TYR A 16 3.94 8.95 -10.29
C TYR A 16 4.71 8.16 -9.21
N THR A 17 4.02 7.67 -8.18
CA THR A 17 4.51 6.75 -7.15
C THR A 17 3.31 6.15 -6.36
N TYR A 18 3.58 5.34 -5.33
CA TYR A 18 2.60 4.64 -4.50
C TYR A 18 1.52 5.56 -3.90
N TYR A 19 0.33 5.01 -3.63
CA TYR A 19 -0.81 5.75 -3.07
C TYR A 19 -0.43 6.54 -1.80
N ASP A 20 0.20 5.89 -0.83
CA ASP A 20 0.58 6.49 0.46
C ASP A 20 1.65 7.58 0.30
N THR A 21 2.51 7.42 -0.70
CA THR A 21 3.57 8.37 -1.03
C THR A 21 2.98 9.61 -1.70
N MET A 22 2.01 9.43 -2.60
CA MET A 22 1.24 10.54 -3.16
C MET A 22 0.43 11.28 -2.08
N MET A 23 -0.17 10.53 -1.17
CA MET A 23 -0.88 11.07 -0.01
C MET A 23 0.06 11.90 0.88
N PHE A 24 1.29 11.44 1.13
CA PHE A 24 2.30 12.20 1.86
C PHE A 24 2.73 13.49 1.15
N ILE A 25 2.92 13.44 -0.18
CA ILE A 25 3.25 14.62 -0.98
C ILE A 25 2.13 15.67 -0.89
N GLU A 26 0.88 15.27 -1.11
CA GLU A 26 -0.28 16.16 -1.00
C GLU A 26 -0.43 16.74 0.41
N TYR A 27 -0.29 15.91 1.44
CA TYR A 27 -0.40 16.36 2.84
C TYR A 27 0.62 17.44 3.16
N CYS A 28 1.89 17.18 2.84
CA CYS A 28 3.00 18.06 3.20
C CYS A 28 2.99 19.38 2.42
N LEU A 29 2.57 19.34 1.15
CA LEU A 29 2.79 20.44 0.22
C LEU A 29 1.53 21.25 -0.10
N ARG A 30 0.33 20.71 0.13
CA ARG A 30 -0.93 21.30 -0.34
C ARG A 30 -2.05 21.31 0.69
N ASP A 31 -2.39 20.14 1.22
CA ASP A 31 -3.58 20.01 2.07
C ASP A 31 -3.31 20.58 3.48
N HIS A 32 -2.12 20.29 4.05
CA HIS A 32 -1.76 20.69 5.41
C HIS A 32 -0.28 21.16 5.55
N PRO A 33 0.22 22.07 4.70
CA PRO A 33 1.59 22.57 4.80
C PRO A 33 1.87 23.30 6.12
N GLU A 34 0.85 23.84 6.79
CA GLU A 34 0.94 24.48 8.09
C GLU A 34 1.16 23.51 9.25
N LYS A 35 0.82 22.23 9.07
CA LYS A 35 1.02 21.16 10.06
C LYS A 35 2.30 20.35 9.82
N THR A 36 3.06 20.72 8.79
CA THR A 36 4.23 19.97 8.32
C THR A 36 5.50 20.79 8.53
N SER A 37 6.57 20.15 9.03
CA SER A 37 7.87 20.79 9.18
C SER A 37 8.55 21.07 7.84
N ASP A 38 9.47 22.02 7.80
CA ASP A 38 10.19 22.33 6.55
C ASP A 38 11.07 21.18 6.06
N GLU A 39 11.60 20.36 6.97
CA GLU A 39 12.31 19.11 6.63
C GLU A 39 11.38 18.16 5.85
N LEU A 40 10.15 17.94 6.35
CA LEU A 40 9.19 17.04 5.70
C LEU A 40 8.71 17.60 4.35
N LYS A 41 8.52 18.93 4.24
CA LYS A 41 8.23 19.58 2.95
C LYS A 41 9.36 19.37 1.96
N GLN A 42 10.62 19.51 2.39
CA GLN A 42 11.77 19.26 1.53
C GLN A 42 11.85 17.81 1.08
N VAL A 43 11.61 16.85 1.98
CA VAL A 43 11.53 15.43 1.64
C VAL A 43 10.42 15.20 0.61
N ALA A 44 9.20 15.68 0.86
CA ALA A 44 8.07 15.54 -0.05
C ALA A 44 8.36 16.12 -1.44
N ALA A 45 8.92 17.32 -1.50
CA ALA A 45 9.29 17.97 -2.77
C ALA A 45 10.45 17.26 -3.53
N SER A 46 11.24 16.42 -2.85
CA SER A 46 12.34 15.68 -3.46
C SER A 46 11.94 14.32 -4.04
N ILE A 47 10.71 13.86 -3.78
CA ILE A 47 10.25 12.56 -4.28
C ILE A 47 9.98 12.68 -5.77
N GLU A 48 10.68 11.86 -6.56
CA GLU A 48 10.49 11.71 -8.00
C GLU A 48 10.12 10.26 -8.36
N PRO A 49 9.60 10.00 -9.58
CA PRO A 49 9.28 8.64 -10.00
C PRO A 49 10.50 7.72 -9.94
N GLY A 50 10.29 6.53 -9.39
CA GLY A 50 11.38 5.57 -9.11
C GLY A 50 12.02 5.75 -7.72
N TYR A 51 11.56 6.71 -6.91
CA TYR A 51 11.93 6.77 -5.50
C TYR A 51 11.48 5.49 -4.77
N LYS A 52 12.33 4.98 -3.88
CA LYS A 52 12.06 3.74 -3.15
C LYS A 52 11.20 4.03 -1.92
N ALA A 53 10.07 3.35 -1.79
CA ALA A 53 9.23 3.39 -0.59
C ALA A 53 9.84 2.56 0.56
N ASP A 54 11.03 2.95 1.00
CA ASP A 54 11.80 2.27 2.03
C ASP A 54 11.39 2.68 3.46
N GLU A 55 12.10 2.15 4.44
CA GLU A 55 11.89 2.47 5.84
C GLU A 55 12.15 3.96 6.17
N ALA A 56 13.15 4.58 5.54
CA ALA A 56 13.48 5.98 5.82
C ALA A 56 12.32 6.89 5.38
N LEU A 57 11.71 6.60 4.24
CA LEU A 57 10.52 7.30 3.78
C LEU A 57 9.31 7.05 4.70
N ALA A 58 9.07 5.80 5.10
CA ALA A 58 7.99 5.47 6.03
C ALA A 58 8.13 6.16 7.40
N ARG A 59 9.37 6.38 7.88
CA ARG A 59 9.63 7.18 9.09
C ARG A 59 9.22 8.65 8.93
N ASN A 60 9.32 9.21 7.73
CA ASN A 60 8.85 10.57 7.46
C ASN A 60 7.31 10.63 7.40
N PHE A 61 6.65 9.59 6.89
CA PHE A 61 5.19 9.48 6.93
C PHE A 61 4.69 9.48 8.38
N ALA A 62 5.31 8.65 9.24
CA ALA A 62 4.97 8.61 10.67
C ALA A 62 5.05 10.02 11.30
N LYS A 63 6.14 10.75 11.06
CA LYS A 63 6.31 12.14 11.55
C LYS A 63 5.25 13.10 11.01
N ALA A 64 4.88 13.00 9.73
CA ALA A 64 3.91 13.91 9.12
C ALA A 64 2.50 13.76 9.71
N TYR A 65 2.11 12.53 10.06
CA TYR A 65 0.81 12.23 10.63
C TYR A 65 0.78 12.26 12.16
N ALA A 66 1.86 12.71 12.81
CA ALA A 66 1.92 12.83 14.27
C ALA A 66 0.79 13.72 14.82
N GLY A 67 0.13 13.25 15.88
CA GLY A 67 -0.98 13.92 16.55
C GLY A 67 -2.36 13.63 15.96
N MET A 68 -2.44 13.08 14.75
CA MET A 68 -3.70 12.57 14.18
C MET A 68 -4.19 11.38 14.98
N THR A 69 -5.50 11.30 15.18
CA THR A 69 -6.17 10.07 15.59
C THR A 69 -6.09 9.02 14.47
N VAL A 70 -6.28 7.75 14.82
CA VAL A 70 -6.39 6.67 13.83
C VAL A 70 -7.54 6.94 12.83
N GLN A 71 -8.67 7.48 13.32
CA GLN A 71 -9.81 7.83 12.45
C GLN A 71 -9.48 8.99 11.51
N GLU A 72 -8.76 10.02 11.97
CA GLU A 72 -8.35 11.16 11.13
C GLU A 72 -7.43 10.73 9.98
N LEU A 73 -6.49 9.81 10.22
CA LEU A 73 -5.65 9.28 9.14
C LEU A 73 -6.47 8.45 8.14
N TYR A 74 -7.39 7.62 8.64
CA TYR A 74 -8.30 6.86 7.79
C TYR A 74 -9.12 7.79 6.90
N ASP A 75 -9.75 8.81 7.47
CA ASP A 75 -10.59 9.76 6.75
C ASP A 75 -9.76 10.55 5.74
N TYR A 76 -8.55 10.97 6.10
CA TYR A 76 -7.64 11.65 5.18
C TYR A 76 -7.25 10.76 4.00
N ALA A 77 -6.95 9.48 4.24
CA ALA A 77 -6.66 8.52 3.17
C ALA A 77 -7.84 8.39 2.20
N VAL A 78 -9.09 8.32 2.71
CA VAL A 78 -10.30 8.27 1.87
C VAL A 78 -10.50 9.58 1.09
N GLU A 79 -10.34 10.74 1.73
CA GLU A 79 -10.47 12.04 1.06
C GLU A 79 -9.43 12.25 -0.04
N PHE A 80 -8.16 11.91 0.23
CA PHE A 80 -7.12 11.90 -0.79
C PHE A 80 -7.51 10.98 -1.95
N GLY A 81 -8.05 9.80 -1.64
CA GLY A 81 -8.51 8.81 -2.61
C GLY A 81 -9.53 9.31 -3.62
N LYS A 82 -10.28 10.38 -3.30
CA LYS A 82 -11.25 10.99 -4.21
C LYS A 82 -10.61 11.85 -5.30
N LYS A 83 -9.33 12.23 -5.16
CA LYS A 83 -8.60 13.01 -6.16
C LYS A 83 -8.37 12.17 -7.41
N TYR A 84 -8.46 12.81 -8.58
CA TYR A 84 -8.12 12.17 -9.86
C TYR A 84 -6.60 12.17 -10.05
N THR A 85 -6.06 11.05 -10.53
CA THR A 85 -4.66 10.98 -10.96
C THR A 85 -4.50 11.49 -12.39
N SER A 86 -3.35 12.09 -12.72
CA SER A 86 -3.02 12.46 -14.11
C SER A 86 -2.47 11.29 -14.93
N SER A 87 -2.13 10.16 -14.29
CA SER A 87 -1.64 8.95 -14.96
C SER A 87 -2.70 8.25 -15.82
N PHE A 88 -3.98 8.47 -15.50
CA PHE A 88 -5.13 7.82 -16.14
C PHE A 88 -6.26 8.81 -16.35
N ASN A 89 -7.01 8.67 -17.44
CA ASN A 89 -8.24 9.41 -17.64
C ASN A 89 -9.35 8.78 -16.80
N ASN A 90 -10.09 9.59 -16.05
CA ASN A 90 -11.25 9.20 -15.24
C ASN A 90 -10.98 8.22 -14.10
N MET A 91 -9.74 8.12 -13.60
CA MET A 91 -9.42 7.32 -12.42
C MET A 91 -9.19 8.19 -11.20
N ARG A 92 -9.94 7.93 -10.12
CA ARG A 92 -9.58 8.39 -8.78
C ARG A 92 -8.58 7.44 -8.14
N TYR A 93 -7.73 7.94 -7.25
CA TYR A 93 -6.75 7.09 -6.56
C TYR A 93 -7.38 5.88 -5.86
N ILE A 94 -8.58 6.01 -5.31
CA ILE A 94 -9.29 4.90 -4.63
C ILE A 94 -9.92 3.87 -5.58
N GLU A 95 -10.03 4.17 -6.87
CA GLU A 95 -10.68 3.32 -7.89
C GLU A 95 -9.65 2.48 -8.67
N ASN A 96 -8.48 2.24 -8.07
CA ASN A 96 -7.29 1.76 -8.76
C ASN A 96 -7.04 0.25 -8.67
N THR A 97 -8.03 -0.49 -8.16
CA THR A 97 -7.99 -1.95 -8.07
C THR A 97 -7.99 -2.57 -9.45
N TYR A 98 -7.10 -3.55 -9.68
CA TYR A 98 -7.11 -4.33 -10.91
C TYR A 98 -8.33 -5.26 -10.92
N LEU A 99 -9.19 -5.13 -11.93
CA LEU A 99 -10.44 -5.89 -12.00
C LEU A 99 -10.25 -7.42 -11.90
N PRO A 100 -9.29 -8.05 -12.60
CA PRO A 100 -9.13 -9.51 -12.53
C PRO A 100 -8.69 -9.97 -11.15
N MET A 101 -8.03 -9.10 -10.39
CA MET A 101 -7.59 -9.39 -9.03
C MET A 101 -8.74 -9.21 -8.03
N ALA A 102 -9.64 -8.25 -8.25
CA ALA A 102 -10.89 -8.16 -7.49
C ALA A 102 -11.79 -9.38 -7.73
N GLU A 103 -11.94 -9.80 -8.99
CA GLU A 103 -12.66 -11.03 -9.38
C GLU A 103 -12.04 -12.27 -8.73
N LEU A 104 -10.71 -12.37 -8.68
CA LEU A 104 -10.02 -13.45 -7.99
C LEU A 104 -10.28 -13.45 -6.48
N VAL A 105 -10.28 -12.27 -5.83
CA VAL A 105 -10.60 -12.15 -4.40
C VAL A 105 -12.03 -12.62 -4.13
N GLU A 106 -13.01 -12.17 -4.91
CA GLU A 106 -14.40 -12.63 -4.82
C GLU A 106 -14.50 -14.15 -5.04
N TYR A 107 -13.87 -14.67 -6.09
CA TYR A 107 -13.86 -16.09 -6.40
C TYR A 107 -13.31 -16.93 -5.24
N LEU A 108 -12.18 -16.52 -4.64
CA LEU A 108 -11.60 -17.26 -3.52
C LEU A 108 -12.49 -17.16 -2.27
N TYR A 109 -13.08 -16.00 -1.99
CA TYR A 109 -14.00 -15.80 -0.88
C TYR A 109 -15.23 -16.71 -1.01
N ASP A 110 -15.85 -16.77 -2.20
CA ASP A 110 -16.98 -17.64 -2.50
C ASP A 110 -16.64 -19.14 -2.39
N ASN A 111 -15.35 -19.48 -2.47
CA ASN A 111 -14.80 -20.81 -2.23
C ASN A 111 -14.24 -20.99 -0.81
N GLU A 112 -14.77 -20.23 0.16
CA GLU A 112 -14.49 -20.34 1.60
C GLU A 112 -13.05 -20.02 2.00
N PHE A 113 -12.28 -19.30 1.16
CA PHE A 113 -10.99 -18.76 1.58
C PHE A 113 -11.19 -17.53 2.45
N THR A 114 -10.52 -17.52 3.62
CA THR A 114 -10.20 -16.25 4.29
C THR A 114 -9.13 -15.52 3.50
N ILE A 115 -9.39 -14.26 3.17
CA ILE A 115 -8.51 -13.39 2.37
C ILE A 115 -7.83 -12.38 3.29
N TYR A 116 -6.50 -12.27 3.16
CA TYR A 116 -5.69 -11.29 3.88
C TYR A 116 -4.92 -10.39 2.90
N VAL A 117 -4.75 -9.13 3.29
CA VAL A 117 -3.91 -8.14 2.58
C VAL A 117 -2.68 -7.83 3.44
N ILE A 118 -1.49 -7.99 2.88
CA ILE A 118 -0.18 -7.84 3.53
C ILE A 118 0.64 -6.79 2.76
N SER A 119 0.62 -5.54 3.22
CA SER A 119 1.10 -4.39 2.45
C SER A 119 2.25 -3.64 3.11
N GLY A 120 3.19 -3.16 2.29
CA GLY A 120 4.21 -2.22 2.74
C GLY A 120 3.66 -0.85 3.14
N THR A 121 2.43 -0.49 2.76
CA THR A 121 1.76 0.74 3.18
C THR A 121 1.36 0.69 4.66
N GLU A 122 1.22 1.86 5.29
CA GLU A 122 0.77 1.96 6.68
C GLU A 122 -0.62 1.34 6.85
N ARG A 123 -0.79 0.54 7.92
CA ARG A 123 -1.95 -0.32 8.15
C ARG A 123 -3.30 0.39 8.07
N THR A 124 -3.44 1.57 8.68
CA THR A 124 -4.68 2.37 8.68
C THR A 124 -5.01 2.86 7.28
N THR A 125 -4.00 3.29 6.53
CA THR A 125 -4.10 3.70 5.13
C THR A 125 -4.49 2.52 4.24
N THR A 126 -3.86 1.35 4.41
CA THR A 126 -4.23 0.11 3.70
C THR A 126 -5.68 -0.29 3.99
N ARG A 127 -6.13 -0.19 5.26
CA ARG A 127 -7.53 -0.43 5.62
C ARG A 127 -8.49 0.53 4.93
N ALA A 128 -8.14 1.82 4.85
CA ALA A 128 -8.94 2.81 4.15
C ALA A 128 -9.06 2.49 2.66
N ILE A 129 -7.96 2.09 2.01
CA ILE A 129 -7.96 1.69 0.60
C ILE A 129 -8.86 0.47 0.39
N VAL A 130 -8.61 -0.62 1.12
CA VAL A 130 -9.36 -1.88 1.00
C VAL A 130 -10.86 -1.68 1.27
N ALA A 131 -11.23 -1.01 2.34
CA ALA A 131 -12.64 -0.79 2.72
C ALA A 131 -13.42 0.09 1.75
N ASN A 132 -12.74 0.86 0.88
CA ASN A 132 -13.36 1.72 -0.13
C ASN A 132 -13.09 1.24 -1.57
N SER A 133 -12.63 0.01 -1.72
CA SER A 133 -12.33 -0.64 -3.00
C SER A 133 -13.44 -1.65 -3.39
N PRO A 134 -13.39 -2.23 -4.61
CA PRO A 134 -14.28 -3.32 -5.01
C PRO A 134 -14.19 -4.58 -4.13
N ILE A 135 -13.12 -4.77 -3.35
CA ILE A 135 -12.93 -5.96 -2.50
C ILE A 135 -13.40 -5.79 -1.04
N LYS A 136 -14.02 -4.66 -0.70
CA LYS A 136 -14.41 -4.29 0.67
C LYS A 136 -15.32 -5.31 1.38
N ASP A 137 -16.12 -6.06 0.62
CA ASP A 137 -17.07 -7.03 1.18
C ASP A 137 -16.41 -8.39 1.46
N PHE A 138 -15.17 -8.59 1.01
CA PHE A 138 -14.41 -9.85 1.11
C PHE A 138 -13.22 -9.75 2.07
N VAL A 139 -12.76 -8.53 2.39
CA VAL A 139 -11.62 -8.29 3.28
C VAL A 139 -12.00 -7.27 4.37
N THR A 140 -12.13 -7.75 5.60
CA THR A 140 -12.40 -6.92 6.77
C THR A 140 -11.11 -6.30 7.33
N PRO A 141 -11.18 -5.20 8.11
CA PRO A 141 -9.99 -4.50 8.61
C PRO A 141 -9.01 -5.35 9.45
N GLU A 142 -9.50 -6.39 10.12
CA GLU A 142 -8.70 -7.35 10.87
C GLU A 142 -7.89 -8.30 9.98
N HIS A 143 -8.27 -8.45 8.70
CA HIS A 143 -7.50 -9.20 7.71
C HIS A 143 -6.52 -8.31 6.93
N VAL A 144 -6.33 -7.07 7.37
CA VAL A 144 -5.35 -6.13 6.79
C VAL A 144 -4.15 -5.99 7.73
N ILE A 145 -3.00 -6.36 7.21
CA ILE A 145 -1.69 -6.30 7.85
C ILE A 145 -0.83 -5.34 7.02
N GLY A 146 -0.15 -4.43 7.70
CA GLY A 146 0.77 -3.52 7.02
C GLY A 146 1.77 -2.87 7.95
N THR A 147 2.44 -1.84 7.44
CA THR A 147 3.45 -1.09 8.19
C THR A 147 2.86 -0.45 9.44
N ASP A 148 3.58 -0.58 10.56
CA ASP A 148 3.14 -0.09 11.86
C ASP A 148 3.83 1.24 12.21
N PHE A 149 3.01 2.27 12.44
CA PHE A 149 3.40 3.47 13.14
C PHE A 149 3.00 3.36 14.62
N GLU A 150 3.72 4.06 15.50
CA GLU A 150 3.45 4.01 16.93
C GLU A 150 2.15 4.75 17.24
N VAL A 151 1.19 4.00 17.81
CA VAL A 151 -0.08 4.52 18.30
C VAL A 151 -0.09 4.48 19.82
N LYS A 152 -0.47 5.58 20.46
CA LYS A 152 -0.67 5.68 21.91
C LYS A 152 -1.97 6.40 22.22
N GLN A 153 -2.41 6.28 23.46
CA GLN A 153 -3.50 7.12 23.96
C GLN A 153 -3.05 8.58 24.02
N ARG A 154 -3.91 9.50 23.61
CA ARG A 154 -3.65 10.94 23.64
C ARG A 154 -3.26 11.39 25.05
N GLY A 155 -2.22 12.23 25.17
CA GLY A 155 -1.66 12.70 26.45
C GLY A 155 -0.63 11.76 27.07
N TYR A 156 -0.48 10.54 26.54
CA TYR A 156 0.48 9.53 26.99
C TYR A 156 1.52 9.18 25.91
N GLU A 157 1.68 9.99 24.87
CA GLU A 157 2.57 9.71 23.72
C GLU A 157 4.04 9.51 24.15
N ASN A 158 4.46 10.20 25.21
CA ASN A 158 5.84 10.19 25.72
C ASN A 158 6.12 9.12 26.79
N VAL A 159 5.13 8.30 27.17
CA VAL A 159 5.36 7.21 28.13
C VAL A 159 6.05 6.03 27.44
N SER A 160 6.93 5.34 28.15
CA SER A 160 7.65 4.17 27.61
C SER A 160 6.82 2.88 27.65
N SER A 161 5.77 2.83 28.49
CA SER A 161 4.89 1.69 28.67
C SER A 161 3.46 2.15 28.93
N ASN A 162 2.50 1.44 28.33
CA ASN A 162 1.07 1.73 28.47
C ASN A 162 0.42 0.95 29.63
N MET A 163 1.21 0.31 30.50
CA MET A 163 0.69 -0.57 31.56
C MET A 163 0.04 0.15 32.74
N ASP A 164 0.34 1.45 32.92
CA ASP A 164 -0.03 2.22 34.11
C ASP A 164 -1.31 3.06 33.93
N PHE A 165 -1.91 3.06 32.73
CA PHE A 165 -3.16 3.74 32.43
C PHE A 165 -4.09 2.83 31.62
N LYS A 166 -5.36 3.22 31.55
CA LYS A 166 -6.41 2.46 30.87
C LYS A 166 -7.16 3.39 29.95
N TYR A 167 -7.65 2.81 28.85
CA TYR A 167 -8.59 3.47 27.97
C TYR A 167 -9.91 3.72 28.71
N GLU A 168 -10.35 4.97 28.73
CA GLU A 168 -11.61 5.46 29.27
C GLU A 168 -12.54 5.93 28.15
N ASN A 169 -13.83 6.04 28.46
CA ASN A 169 -14.81 6.48 27.47
C ASN A 169 -14.51 7.91 27.00
N GLY A 170 -14.24 8.07 25.71
CA GLY A 170 -13.90 9.35 25.09
C GLY A 170 -12.39 9.56 24.86
N ASP A 171 -11.54 8.60 25.19
CA ASP A 171 -10.12 8.66 24.84
C ASP A 171 -9.87 8.47 23.33
N ASP A 172 -8.83 9.13 22.84
CA ASP A 172 -8.36 8.94 21.47
C ASP A 172 -7.10 8.09 21.42
N LEU A 173 -6.98 7.29 20.36
CA LEU A 173 -5.72 6.69 19.94
C LEU A 173 -5.11 7.54 18.83
N VAL A 174 -3.86 7.95 19.02
CA VAL A 174 -3.16 8.90 18.15
C VAL A 174 -1.81 8.37 17.71
N PHE A 175 -1.37 8.77 16.52
CA PHE A 175 -0.02 8.55 16.05
C PHE A 175 0.95 9.48 16.77
N THR A 176 2.06 8.93 17.28
CA THR A 176 3.04 9.72 18.05
C THR A 176 4.07 10.41 17.16
N GLY A 177 4.15 10.05 15.88
CA GLY A 177 5.30 10.31 15.03
C GLY A 177 6.35 9.20 15.04
N GLY A 178 6.20 8.23 15.94
CA GLY A 178 7.05 7.05 16.05
C GLY A 178 6.77 6.04 14.94
N PHE A 179 7.83 5.38 14.49
CA PHE A 179 7.77 4.27 13.54
C PHE A 179 8.12 2.98 14.29
N VAL A 180 7.34 1.92 14.05
CA VAL A 180 7.57 0.60 14.66
C VAL A 180 8.27 -0.32 13.67
N GLN A 181 7.65 -0.60 12.52
CA GLN A 181 8.19 -1.57 11.56
C GLN A 181 7.57 -1.42 10.18
N LYS A 182 8.40 -1.52 9.14
CA LYS A 182 7.99 -1.54 7.73
C LYS A 182 7.71 -2.99 7.32
N ASP A 183 6.51 -3.24 6.80
CA ASP A 183 6.07 -4.57 6.37
C ASP A 183 6.53 -4.89 4.93
N LEU A 184 7.84 -5.06 4.76
CA LEU A 184 8.49 -5.41 3.49
C LEU A 184 9.48 -6.55 3.70
N ASN A 185 9.77 -7.30 2.63
CA ASN A 185 10.73 -8.40 2.63
C ASN A 185 10.39 -9.42 3.73
N ALA A 186 11.38 -9.80 4.56
CA ALA A 186 11.21 -10.77 5.63
C ALA A 186 10.12 -10.40 6.64
N ASN A 187 9.78 -9.11 6.79
CA ASN A 187 8.72 -8.71 7.71
C ASN A 187 7.36 -9.22 7.27
N LYS A 188 7.10 -9.37 5.96
CA LYS A 188 5.81 -9.91 5.48
C LYS A 188 5.56 -11.32 6.00
N SER A 189 6.57 -12.19 6.00
CA SER A 189 6.43 -13.54 6.57
C SER A 189 6.39 -13.54 8.09
N ILE A 190 7.16 -12.65 8.75
CA ILE A 190 7.11 -12.48 10.21
C ILE A 190 5.72 -12.02 10.65
N TYR A 191 5.09 -11.09 9.93
CA TYR A 191 3.79 -10.53 10.27
C TYR A 191 2.66 -11.53 9.99
N VAL A 192 2.73 -12.28 8.89
CA VAL A 192 1.85 -13.43 8.66
C VAL A 192 1.92 -14.41 9.84
N GLU A 193 3.12 -14.78 10.30
CA GLU A 193 3.25 -15.69 11.45
C GLU A 193 2.77 -15.06 12.77
N ARG A 194 3.07 -13.77 13.00
CA ARG A 194 2.74 -13.09 14.26
C ARG A 194 1.26 -12.81 14.42
N GLU A 195 0.59 -12.41 13.34
CA GLU A 195 -0.80 -11.92 13.40
C GLU A 195 -1.81 -13.00 12.99
N ILE A 196 -1.41 -13.91 12.10
CA ILE A 196 -2.29 -14.99 11.61
C ILE A 196 -1.93 -16.34 12.26
N GLY A 197 -0.64 -16.62 12.45
CA GLY A 197 -0.17 -17.86 13.09
C GLY A 197 -0.38 -19.12 12.25
N GLN A 198 -0.58 -18.96 10.93
CA GLN A 198 -0.77 -20.06 9.98
C GLN A 198 -0.04 -19.77 8.67
N ARG A 199 0.38 -20.82 7.97
CA ARG A 199 0.96 -20.70 6.62
C ARG A 199 -0.17 -20.55 5.59
N PRO A 200 -0.15 -19.53 4.72
CA PRO A 200 -1.09 -19.42 3.61
C PRO A 200 -0.89 -20.59 2.63
N ILE A 201 -1.95 -20.97 1.92
CA ILE A 201 -1.85 -21.97 0.82
C ILE A 201 -1.84 -21.29 -0.55
N LEU A 202 -2.24 -20.02 -0.63
CA LEU A 202 -2.09 -19.18 -1.81
C LEU A 202 -1.45 -17.85 -1.39
N ALA A 203 -0.47 -17.39 -2.15
CA ALA A 203 0.17 -16.10 -1.95
C ALA A 203 0.30 -15.36 -3.29
N PHE A 204 -0.01 -14.07 -3.30
CA PHE A 204 0.04 -13.22 -4.50
C PHE A 204 0.89 -11.98 -4.24
N GLY A 205 1.81 -11.67 -5.14
CA GLY A 205 2.69 -10.49 -5.08
C GLY A 205 3.04 -9.96 -6.47
N ASN A 206 3.91 -8.96 -6.54
CA ASN A 206 4.35 -8.33 -7.79
C ASN A 206 5.86 -8.02 -7.82
N SER A 207 6.52 -8.02 -6.65
CA SER A 207 7.89 -7.54 -6.50
C SER A 207 8.80 -8.50 -5.74
N SER A 208 10.11 -8.24 -5.78
CA SER A 208 11.08 -8.98 -4.96
C SER A 208 10.84 -8.83 -3.47
N SER A 209 10.15 -7.76 -3.04
CA SER A 209 9.84 -7.52 -1.63
C SER A 209 8.78 -8.47 -1.05
N ASP A 210 8.04 -9.17 -1.91
CA ASP A 210 7.01 -10.15 -1.54
C ASP A 210 7.57 -11.57 -1.41
N THR A 211 8.77 -11.82 -1.93
CA THR A 211 9.36 -13.16 -2.03
C THR A 211 9.45 -13.89 -0.70
N SER A 212 9.64 -13.17 0.42
CA SER A 212 9.63 -13.80 1.74
C SER A 212 8.25 -14.33 2.14
N MET A 213 7.17 -13.62 1.79
CA MET A 213 5.79 -14.09 1.97
C MET A 213 5.51 -15.29 1.05
N MET A 214 5.93 -15.21 -0.22
CA MET A 214 5.79 -16.31 -1.18
C MET A 214 6.49 -17.58 -0.68
N ASN A 215 7.77 -17.45 -0.32
CA ASN A 215 8.58 -18.55 0.23
C ASN A 215 8.00 -19.11 1.52
N TYR A 216 7.39 -18.27 2.36
CA TYR A 216 6.73 -18.73 3.58
C TYR A 216 5.51 -19.62 3.29
N ALA A 217 4.73 -19.27 2.27
CA ALA A 217 3.56 -20.02 1.84
C ALA A 217 3.95 -21.36 1.20
N ILE A 218 4.91 -21.39 0.28
CA ILE A 218 5.31 -22.62 -0.46
C ILE A 218 6.40 -23.45 0.22
N ASP A 219 6.78 -23.11 1.45
CA ASP A 219 7.75 -23.86 2.22
C ASP A 219 7.31 -25.32 2.42
N ASP A 220 8.23 -26.28 2.29
CA ASP A 220 7.94 -27.72 2.47
C ASP A 220 7.37 -28.08 3.85
N ARG A 221 7.52 -27.20 4.85
CA ARG A 221 6.90 -27.35 6.18
C ARG A 221 5.42 -26.97 6.18
N ASN A 222 4.89 -26.39 5.11
CA ASN A 222 3.45 -26.21 4.94
C ASN A 222 2.81 -27.59 4.79
N PRO A 223 1.90 -27.99 5.70
CA PRO A 223 1.29 -29.33 5.65
C PRO A 223 0.31 -29.50 4.47
N TYR A 224 -0.01 -28.43 3.75
CA TYR A 224 -0.94 -28.43 2.62
C TYR A 224 -0.24 -28.06 1.31
N PRO A 225 -0.72 -28.56 0.16
CA PRO A 225 -0.29 -28.05 -1.14
C PRO A 225 -0.51 -26.54 -1.20
N ALA A 226 0.56 -25.80 -1.55
CA ALA A 226 0.54 -24.36 -1.63
C ALA A 226 1.09 -23.87 -2.97
N GLN A 227 0.63 -22.70 -3.42
CA GLN A 227 1.10 -22.04 -4.63
C GLN A 227 1.33 -20.55 -4.37
N ALA A 228 2.30 -19.98 -5.08
CA ALA A 228 2.63 -18.57 -5.05
C ALA A 228 2.58 -18.00 -6.46
N TYR A 229 2.01 -16.80 -6.61
CA TYR A 229 1.80 -16.16 -7.90
C TYR A 229 2.38 -14.75 -7.89
N MET A 230 2.97 -14.36 -9.02
CA MET A 230 3.60 -13.05 -9.17
C MET A 230 3.07 -12.30 -10.39
N VAL A 231 2.40 -11.19 -10.17
CA VAL A 231 1.95 -10.27 -11.22
C VAL A 231 3.17 -9.60 -11.85
N VAL A 232 3.24 -9.62 -13.18
CA VAL A 232 4.25 -8.93 -13.97
C VAL A 232 3.57 -7.76 -14.68
N ALA A 233 3.98 -6.54 -14.35
CA ALA A 233 3.48 -5.32 -14.98
C ALA A 233 4.14 -5.11 -16.36
N ASP A 234 3.73 -5.92 -17.35
CA ASP A 234 4.27 -5.97 -18.71
C ASP A 234 3.35 -5.35 -19.78
N ASP A 235 2.30 -4.64 -19.36
CA ASP A 235 1.36 -3.98 -20.26
C ASP A 235 1.58 -2.47 -20.35
N SER A 236 2.37 -2.05 -21.35
CA SER A 236 2.60 -0.63 -21.60
C SER A 236 1.53 0.03 -22.46
N GLU A 237 0.47 -0.67 -22.87
CA GLU A 237 -0.60 -0.12 -23.73
C GLU A 237 -1.81 0.31 -22.91
N ARG A 238 -2.29 -0.59 -22.05
CA ARG A 238 -3.45 -0.38 -21.16
C ARG A 238 -3.03 0.16 -19.78
N GLU A 239 -1.76 -0.01 -19.45
CA GLU A 239 -1.14 0.37 -18.17
C GLU A 239 0.25 1.01 -18.44
N TRP A 240 0.94 1.49 -17.41
CA TRP A 240 2.31 2.01 -17.43
C TRP A 240 3.38 0.96 -17.12
N GLY A 241 3.01 -0.31 -17.03
CA GLY A 241 3.90 -1.45 -16.86
C GLY A 241 4.96 -1.51 -17.96
N THR A 242 6.22 -1.58 -17.54
CA THR A 242 7.38 -1.67 -18.45
C THR A 242 8.28 -2.86 -18.15
N GLN A 243 7.85 -3.75 -17.24
CA GLN A 243 8.59 -4.96 -16.93
C GLN A 243 8.65 -5.86 -18.15
N LYS A 244 9.80 -6.48 -18.38
CA LYS A 244 9.98 -7.41 -19.49
C LYS A 244 9.50 -8.79 -19.08
N TRP A 245 8.43 -9.26 -19.72
CA TRP A 245 7.84 -10.59 -19.49
C TRP A 245 8.89 -11.71 -19.49
N ASP A 246 9.70 -11.85 -20.54
CA ASP A 246 10.64 -12.96 -20.69
C ASP A 246 11.68 -13.02 -19.54
N GLU A 247 12.13 -11.86 -19.05
CA GLU A 247 13.09 -11.77 -17.96
C GLU A 247 12.41 -12.07 -16.61
N LYS A 248 11.26 -11.44 -16.34
CA LYS A 248 10.57 -11.55 -15.04
C LYS A 248 9.85 -12.87 -14.83
N SER A 249 9.20 -13.40 -15.86
CA SER A 249 8.54 -14.71 -15.78
C SER A 249 9.55 -15.83 -15.52
N ALA A 250 10.73 -15.78 -16.16
CA ALA A 250 11.81 -16.73 -15.91
C ALA A 250 12.39 -16.62 -14.50
N GLU A 251 12.57 -15.39 -13.99
CA GLU A 251 13.01 -15.13 -12.61
C GLU A 251 12.03 -15.76 -11.59
N TYR A 252 10.73 -15.47 -11.72
CA TYR A 252 9.71 -15.97 -10.80
C TYR A 252 9.50 -17.49 -10.91
N ALA A 253 9.51 -18.05 -12.13
CA ALA A 253 9.44 -19.49 -12.32
C ALA A 253 10.65 -20.22 -11.70
N ALA A 254 11.85 -19.65 -11.78
CA ALA A 254 13.04 -20.22 -11.14
C ALA A 254 12.97 -20.22 -9.61
N MET A 255 12.16 -19.34 -9.02
CA MET A 255 11.88 -19.30 -7.58
C MET A 255 10.72 -20.21 -7.16
N GLY A 256 10.08 -20.92 -8.11
CA GLY A 256 8.93 -21.79 -7.84
C GLY A 256 7.58 -21.08 -7.82
N TYR A 257 7.51 -19.85 -8.31
CA TYR A 257 6.26 -19.08 -8.40
C TYR A 257 5.66 -19.17 -9.81
N THR A 258 4.35 -18.97 -9.89
CA THR A 258 3.63 -18.86 -11.16
C THR A 258 3.52 -17.39 -11.57
N PRO A 259 4.23 -16.94 -12.63
CA PRO A 259 4.09 -15.57 -13.12
C PRO A 259 2.73 -15.36 -13.82
N ILE A 260 2.17 -14.16 -13.67
CA ILE A 260 0.92 -13.71 -14.30
C ILE A 260 1.25 -12.48 -15.15
N SER A 261 1.00 -12.54 -16.45
CA SER A 261 1.22 -11.43 -17.39
C SER A 261 0.03 -10.49 -17.33
N MET A 262 0.24 -9.23 -16.92
CA MET A 262 -0.81 -8.23 -17.01
C MET A 262 -1.26 -8.03 -18.47
N LYS A 263 -0.34 -8.13 -19.43
CA LYS A 263 -0.65 -7.98 -20.85
C LYS A 263 -1.50 -9.13 -21.40
N ASN A 264 -1.16 -10.37 -21.06
CA ASN A 264 -1.76 -11.54 -21.72
C ASN A 264 -2.87 -12.21 -20.89
N ASP A 265 -2.83 -12.10 -19.56
CA ASP A 265 -3.74 -12.82 -18.67
C ASP A 265 -4.85 -11.91 -18.12
N PHE A 266 -4.65 -10.58 -18.03
CA PHE A 266 -5.71 -9.66 -17.63
C PHE A 266 -6.56 -9.29 -18.85
N GLY A 267 -7.81 -9.75 -18.89
CA GLY A 267 -8.76 -9.42 -19.96
C GLY A 267 -9.08 -7.92 -19.99
N GLN A 268 -9.36 -7.34 -18.83
CA GLN A 268 -9.61 -5.91 -18.62
C GLN A 268 -8.95 -5.47 -17.32
N ILE A 269 -8.08 -4.46 -17.35
CA ILE A 269 -7.30 -4.04 -16.17
C ILE A 269 -8.15 -3.19 -15.23
N TYR A 270 -8.89 -2.23 -15.77
CA TYR A 270 -9.69 -1.26 -15.02
C TYR A 270 -11.13 -1.19 -15.55
N PRO A 271 -12.09 -0.68 -14.76
CA PRO A 271 -13.47 -0.49 -15.19
C PRO A 271 -13.63 0.33 -16.48
N ASP A 272 -14.75 0.10 -17.16
CA ASP A 272 -15.09 0.85 -18.38
C ASP A 272 -15.05 2.37 -18.14
N GLY A 273 -14.44 3.08 -19.09
CA GLY A 273 -14.27 4.54 -19.03
C GLY A 273 -12.94 5.00 -18.42
N VAL A 274 -12.21 4.13 -17.74
CA VAL A 274 -10.83 4.37 -17.31
C VAL A 274 -9.87 3.99 -18.43
N THR A 275 -9.00 4.92 -18.84
CA THR A 275 -8.00 4.68 -19.89
C THR A 275 -6.66 5.25 -19.51
N LYS A 276 -5.58 4.70 -20.07
CA LYS A 276 -4.24 5.23 -19.85
C LYS A 276 -4.15 6.70 -20.28
N GLY A 277 -3.54 7.53 -19.42
CA GLY A 277 -3.29 8.93 -19.73
C GLY A 277 -2.29 9.11 -20.87
N ALA A 278 -2.20 10.32 -21.41
CA ALA A 278 -1.19 10.64 -22.44
C ALA A 278 0.24 10.63 -21.88
N VAL A 279 0.39 10.87 -20.58
CA VAL A 279 1.65 10.82 -19.82
C VAL A 279 1.41 10.09 -18.51
N GLN A 280 2.43 9.41 -17.99
CA GLN A 280 2.34 8.75 -16.69
C GLN A 280 2.21 9.77 -15.56
N TYR A 281 2.82 10.94 -15.74
CA TYR A 281 2.79 12.02 -14.79
C TYR A 281 3.23 13.34 -15.42
N ASN A 282 2.75 14.47 -14.88
CA ASN A 282 3.34 15.77 -15.14
C ASN A 282 4.14 16.20 -13.92
N LYS A 283 5.44 16.51 -14.08
CA LYS A 283 6.25 17.03 -12.98
C LYS A 283 5.65 18.30 -12.37
N ASN A 284 5.02 19.15 -13.18
CA ASN A 284 4.37 20.39 -12.73
C ASN A 284 3.14 20.15 -11.85
N ASP A 285 2.52 18.97 -11.92
CA ASP A 285 1.41 18.61 -11.02
C ASP A 285 1.90 18.43 -9.58
N TRP A 286 3.20 18.47 -9.31
CA TRP A 286 3.81 18.16 -8.01
C TRP A 286 4.90 19.15 -7.59
N VAL A 287 5.20 20.16 -8.43
CA VAL A 287 6.10 21.27 -8.09
C VAL A 287 5.32 22.30 -7.28
N VAL A 288 5.74 22.53 -6.03
CA VAL A 288 5.34 23.70 -5.26
C VAL A 288 6.27 24.85 -5.61
N ASP A 289 5.73 26.05 -5.81
CA ASP A 289 6.55 27.24 -6.06
C ASP A 289 7.57 27.41 -4.92
N ASP A 290 8.85 27.57 -5.28
CA ASP A 290 9.99 27.75 -4.38
C ASP A 290 9.74 28.88 -3.35
N ALA A 291 8.88 29.84 -3.71
CA ALA A 291 8.43 30.92 -2.86
C ALA A 291 7.60 30.45 -1.64
N ALA A 292 6.82 29.38 -1.77
CA ALA A 292 6.01 28.81 -0.68
C ALA A 292 6.88 28.06 0.35
N ILE A 293 8.01 27.48 -0.08
CA ILE A 293 8.99 26.84 0.81
C ILE A 293 9.83 27.89 1.55
N LYS A 294 10.06 29.06 0.95
CA LYS A 294 10.91 30.13 1.52
C LYS A 294 10.17 31.19 2.36
N GLN A 295 8.83 31.28 2.30
CA GLN A 295 8.07 32.28 3.06
C GLN A 295 7.85 31.95 4.55
N ALA A 296 8.32 30.80 5.02
CA ALA A 296 8.22 30.38 6.42
C ALA A 296 9.57 30.36 7.18
N ALA A 297 10.65 30.83 6.56
CA ALA A 297 12.00 30.91 7.15
C ALA A 297 12.27 32.23 7.90
#